data_AF-A0A819PU94-F1
#
_entry.id   AF-A0A819PU94-F1
#
_cell.length_a   1.000
_cell.length_b   1.000
_cell.length_c   1.000
_cell.angle_alpha   90.00
_cell.angle_beta   90.00
_cell.angle_gamma   90.00
#
_symmetry.space_group_name_H-M   'P 1'
#
loop_
_entity.id
_entity.type
_entity.pdbx_description
1 polymer ?
#
loop_
_entity_poly.entity_id
_entity_poly.type
_entity_poly.pdbx_seq_one_letter_code
_entity_poly.pdbx_strand_id
1 'polypeptide(L)'
;MDTTSSSSLLTSSSQISAQSRCDNCLAILDDVRWKQCKVCNNFDLCHTCGKDSVKLESATYHHHNKWHERHGYPESQIEKDMDWVLVGDCETKGRQILDEIQEINYAKINETGLIENDHDLSIVMARMAKMKPQEKQLLSESEEKERSELGKMLVDYHIQASQRKIHVLSLDGGGVRGYMPIKVLSQIIEDEYLLGADHNDKEYYENFKKGQDKFTSQFDYFVGTSTGGLIALCLATGYHLLEIMEIYAHPDKYFTKYLLNKLPKVGLLGDIMWARYNHKKIHEQIDKIIDEIFKEWLDDDGKQLTAKNATLLDLHNLLNPTHKINNVNIEHSRRYYGNLLEFDDKLHTTDDTRRHHVTREKVLLITAYNTTKSSITIFNTSYAEHWPYRISDVLKSTMAAPTYFEPFTIEIKKENDHFVKMNEPEVFIDGGVFANDPELTAIWAIQRQWKKMVNYRLLSIGTGCYNPQLSPNTWGGYYAWLVSGEPGLVIDALMDATRSLTETIMNNLAKSSHIKRMKFNYKLTQPLNLDDLNFPSTFDREWDKLRDGLRDEFKDGSKDVSTDGLRYGLRYGSDYKALVYFYKTYIEDSKKQIGIE
;
A
#
# COMPACT_ATOMS: atom_id res chain seq x y z
N MET A 1 -23.13 38.00 -12.61
CA MET A 1 -22.85 37.94 -11.16
C MET A 1 -23.10 36.51 -10.76
N ASP A 2 -22.04 35.71 -10.86
CA ASP A 2 -22.08 34.27 -10.82
C ASP A 2 -22.13 33.74 -9.39
N THR A 3 -22.87 32.64 -9.26
CA THR A 3 -22.98 31.84 -8.05
C THR A 3 -22.44 30.44 -8.36
N THR A 4 -21.86 29.83 -7.31
CA THR A 4 -21.66 28.39 -7.08
C THR A 4 -20.60 27.61 -7.89
N SER A 5 -19.42 27.53 -7.29
CA SER A 5 -18.73 26.31 -6.84
C SER A 5 -19.15 24.95 -7.45
N SER A 6 -18.22 24.29 -8.15
CA SER A 6 -17.55 23.06 -7.67
C SER A 6 -16.67 22.47 -8.78
N SER A 7 -15.45 22.07 -8.40
CA SER A 7 -14.46 21.37 -9.22
C SER A 7 -14.71 19.87 -9.21
N SER A 8 -14.52 19.21 -10.37
CA SER A 8 -14.11 17.80 -10.43
C SER A 8 -13.41 17.53 -11.77
N LEU A 9 -12.08 17.67 -11.77
CA LEU A 9 -11.20 17.16 -12.84
C LEU A 9 -11.00 15.66 -12.57
N LEU A 10 -11.53 14.86 -13.50
CA LEU A 10 -11.82 13.43 -13.41
C LEU A 10 -10.60 12.51 -13.26
N THR A 11 -10.79 11.37 -12.59
CA THR A 11 -10.32 10.05 -13.06
C THR A 11 -11.42 9.00 -12.91
N SER A 12 -11.93 8.47 -14.02
CA SER A 12 -11.75 7.06 -14.41
C SER A 12 -12.21 6.87 -15.84
N SER A 13 -11.41 6.13 -16.60
CA SER A 13 -11.65 5.64 -17.95
C SER A 13 -13.05 5.04 -18.15
N SER A 14 -13.64 5.33 -19.30
CA SER A 14 -14.84 4.70 -19.88
C SER A 14 -16.21 4.96 -19.23
N GLN A 15 -16.66 6.23 -19.25
CA GLN A 15 -18.03 6.57 -19.66
C GLN A 15 -18.01 7.85 -20.50
N ILE A 16 -18.63 7.77 -21.67
CA ILE A 16 -18.61 8.73 -22.77
C ILE A 16 -19.46 9.97 -22.44
N SER A 17 -18.94 11.12 -22.89
CA SER A 17 -19.56 12.44 -23.05
C SER A 17 -20.18 13.09 -21.80
N ALA A 18 -19.37 13.94 -21.17
CA ALA A 18 -19.86 15.11 -20.45
C ALA A 18 -19.14 16.36 -21.00
N GLN A 19 -19.73 16.98 -22.02
CA GLN A 19 -19.44 18.34 -22.55
C GLN A 19 -17.97 18.76 -22.60
N SER A 20 -17.06 17.88 -23.01
CA SER A 20 -15.67 18.26 -23.24
C SER A 20 -15.61 19.29 -24.38
N ARG A 21 -14.77 20.32 -24.23
CA ARG A 21 -14.63 21.40 -25.20
C ARG A 21 -13.21 21.40 -25.75
N CYS A 22 -13.06 21.71 -27.03
CA CYS A 22 -11.73 21.94 -27.61
C CYS A 22 -11.03 23.09 -26.89
N ASP A 23 -9.80 22.90 -26.41
CA ASP A 23 -9.08 23.93 -25.65
C ASP A 23 -8.81 25.22 -26.45
N ASN A 24 -8.83 25.14 -27.78
CA ASN A 24 -8.55 26.27 -28.67
C ASN A 24 -9.81 27.01 -29.12
N CYS A 25 -10.88 26.31 -29.52
CA CYS A 25 -12.11 26.94 -30.05
C CYS A 25 -13.36 26.73 -29.18
N LEU A 26 -13.24 25.99 -28.08
CA LEU A 26 -14.30 25.68 -27.12
C LEU A 26 -15.50 24.90 -27.70
N ALA A 27 -15.38 24.33 -28.90
CA ALA A 27 -16.43 23.50 -29.51
C ALA A 27 -16.60 22.17 -28.75
N ILE A 28 -17.85 21.71 -28.62
CA ILE A 28 -18.19 20.45 -27.94
C ILE A 28 -17.64 19.26 -28.74
N LEU A 29 -16.87 18.40 -28.11
CA LEU A 29 -16.09 17.35 -28.80
C LEU A 29 -16.96 16.30 -29.50
N ASP A 30 -18.14 15.97 -28.96
CA ASP A 30 -18.99 14.89 -29.46
C ASP A 30 -19.58 15.19 -30.86
N ASP A 31 -19.75 16.48 -31.18
CA ASP A 31 -20.35 16.95 -32.44
C ASP A 31 -19.30 17.39 -33.48
N VAL A 32 -18.01 17.19 -33.20
CA VAL A 32 -16.90 17.76 -34.00
C VAL A 32 -16.10 16.65 -34.67
N ARG A 33 -15.65 16.90 -35.91
CA ARG A 33 -14.71 16.02 -36.61
C ARG A 33 -13.27 16.35 -36.22
N TRP A 34 -12.41 15.35 -36.16
CA TRP A 34 -10.99 15.49 -35.83
C TRP A 34 -10.13 14.86 -36.90
N LYS A 35 -8.95 15.43 -37.15
CA LYS A 35 -7.93 14.72 -37.90
C LYS A 35 -7.33 13.64 -37.01
N GLN A 36 -7.53 12.40 -37.42
CA GLN A 36 -6.95 11.23 -36.78
C GLN A 36 -5.93 10.58 -37.70
N CYS A 37 -4.78 10.25 -37.15
CA CYS A 37 -3.77 9.47 -37.87
C CYS A 37 -4.19 8.00 -37.94
N LYS A 38 -4.23 7.41 -39.13
CA LYS A 38 -4.61 5.98 -39.28
C LYS A 38 -3.59 5.00 -38.72
N VAL A 39 -2.37 5.45 -38.42
CA VAL A 39 -1.29 4.58 -37.89
C VAL A 39 -1.41 4.44 -36.37
N CYS A 40 -1.47 5.54 -35.64
CA CYS A 40 -1.52 5.54 -34.18
C CYS A 40 -2.91 5.81 -33.59
N ASN A 41 -3.89 6.18 -34.41
CA ASN A 41 -5.25 6.57 -34.01
C ASN A 41 -5.31 7.77 -33.06
N ASN A 42 -4.26 8.59 -33.01
CA ASN A 42 -4.24 9.81 -32.20
C ASN A 42 -4.99 10.96 -32.89
N PHE A 43 -5.61 11.81 -32.08
CA PHE A 43 -6.33 13.00 -32.53
C PHE A 43 -5.48 14.24 -32.32
N ASP A 44 -5.19 14.98 -33.38
CA ASP A 44 -4.28 16.12 -33.26
C ASP A 44 -4.94 17.47 -33.55
N LEU A 45 -6.04 17.50 -34.30
CA LEU A 45 -6.70 18.76 -34.67
C LEU A 45 -8.21 18.65 -34.86
N CYS A 46 -8.97 19.52 -34.20
CA CYS A 46 -10.41 19.64 -34.40
C CYS A 46 -10.75 20.38 -35.71
N HIS A 47 -11.91 20.07 -36.29
CA HIS A 47 -12.32 20.58 -37.60
C HIS A 47 -12.41 22.10 -37.67
N THR A 48 -12.98 22.72 -36.64
CA THR A 48 -13.14 24.19 -36.57
C THR A 48 -11.77 24.87 -36.56
N CYS A 49 -10.84 24.40 -35.73
CA CYS A 49 -9.49 24.97 -35.65
C CYS A 49 -8.67 24.73 -36.92
N GLY A 50 -8.86 23.59 -37.59
CA GLY A 50 -8.20 23.29 -38.85
C GLY A 50 -8.72 24.10 -40.03
N LYS A 51 -10.02 24.42 -40.06
CA LYS A 51 -10.63 25.19 -41.15
C LYS A 51 -10.16 26.65 -41.20
N ASP A 52 -9.98 27.25 -40.03
CA ASP A 52 -9.72 28.69 -39.92
C ASP A 52 -8.22 29.05 -39.83
N SER A 53 -7.32 28.05 -39.75
CA SER A 53 -5.88 28.31 -39.63
C SER A 53 -4.98 27.22 -40.24
N VAL A 54 -4.52 27.50 -41.45
CA VAL A 54 -3.48 26.71 -42.16
C VAL A 54 -2.19 26.58 -41.33
N LYS A 55 -1.89 27.59 -40.49
CA LYS A 55 -0.70 27.56 -39.61
C LYS A 55 -0.85 26.55 -38.48
N LEU A 56 -2.04 26.46 -37.87
CA LEU A 56 -2.33 25.47 -36.82
C LEU A 56 -2.26 24.06 -37.40
N GLU A 57 -2.78 23.85 -38.59
CA GLU A 57 -2.73 22.55 -39.28
C GLU A 57 -1.29 22.10 -39.56
N SER A 58 -0.45 22.97 -40.11
CA SER A 58 0.97 22.66 -40.36
C SER A 58 1.77 22.41 -39.08
N ALA A 59 1.55 23.21 -38.02
CA ALA A 59 2.21 23.02 -36.74
C ALA A 59 1.82 21.71 -36.06
N THR A 60 0.53 21.36 -36.14
CA THR A 60 0.01 20.10 -35.61
C THR A 60 0.63 18.91 -36.32
N TYR A 61 0.66 18.94 -37.64
CA TYR A 61 1.28 17.88 -38.45
C TYR A 61 2.77 17.70 -38.12
N HIS A 62 3.50 18.81 -37.96
CA HIS A 62 4.90 18.78 -37.56
C HIS A 62 5.12 18.17 -36.16
N HIS A 63 4.29 18.52 -35.18
CA HIS A 63 4.38 17.95 -33.84
C HIS A 63 4.05 16.46 -33.82
N HIS A 64 3.03 16.06 -34.59
CA HIS A 64 2.62 14.67 -34.71
C HIS A 64 3.71 13.79 -35.35
N ASN A 65 4.33 14.24 -36.43
CA ASN A 65 5.42 13.51 -37.08
C ASN A 65 6.63 13.33 -36.15
N LYS A 66 6.99 14.38 -35.40
CA LYS A 66 8.04 14.29 -34.36
C LYS A 66 7.72 13.28 -33.27
N TRP A 67 6.44 13.11 -32.92
CA TRP A 67 6.03 12.07 -31.97
C TRP A 67 6.27 10.68 -32.56
N HIS A 68 5.90 10.45 -33.82
CA HIS A 68 6.13 9.18 -34.51
C HIS A 68 7.61 8.81 -34.66
N GLU A 69 8.47 9.77 -35.01
CA GLU A 69 9.92 9.59 -35.08
C GLU A 69 10.50 9.07 -33.76
N ARG A 70 10.05 9.63 -32.63
CA ARG A 70 10.49 9.23 -31.28
C ARG A 70 10.04 7.82 -30.89
N HIS A 71 8.94 7.34 -31.46
CA HIS A 71 8.36 6.04 -31.14
C HIS A 71 8.59 4.98 -32.23
N GLY A 72 9.52 5.24 -33.17
CA GLY A 72 10.02 4.25 -34.13
C GLY A 72 9.11 3.96 -35.33
N TYR A 73 8.19 4.86 -35.68
CA TYR A 73 7.33 4.71 -36.86
C TYR A 73 7.97 5.32 -38.12
N PRO A 74 8.00 4.61 -39.27
CA PRO A 74 8.65 5.09 -40.49
C PRO A 74 7.90 6.26 -41.16
N GLU A 75 8.65 7.31 -41.51
CA GLU A 75 8.17 8.59 -42.07
C GLU A 75 7.34 8.43 -43.36
N SER A 76 7.68 7.45 -44.20
CA SER A 76 7.10 7.24 -45.53
C SER A 76 5.65 6.71 -45.55
N GLN A 77 5.06 6.39 -44.39
CA GLN A 77 3.64 6.00 -44.28
C GLN A 77 2.75 7.11 -43.69
N ILE A 78 3.32 8.20 -43.19
CA ILE A 78 2.61 9.18 -42.33
C ILE A 78 2.10 10.38 -43.15
N GLU A 79 2.65 10.63 -44.34
CA GLU A 79 2.25 11.73 -45.23
C GLU A 79 0.91 11.57 -45.97
N LYS A 80 0.21 10.44 -45.83
CA LYS A 80 -1.01 10.20 -46.64
C LYS A 80 -2.28 9.79 -45.92
N ASP A 81 -2.28 9.63 -44.61
CA ASP A 81 -3.43 8.97 -43.95
C ASP A 81 -3.87 9.66 -42.64
N MET A 82 -4.09 10.97 -42.71
CA MET A 82 -4.86 11.72 -41.70
C MET A 82 -6.27 11.95 -42.22
N ASP A 83 -7.25 11.24 -41.66
CA ASP A 83 -8.66 11.37 -42.06
C ASP A 83 -9.46 12.14 -41.03
N TRP A 84 -10.45 12.89 -41.51
CA TRP A 84 -11.46 13.50 -40.64
C TRP A 84 -12.41 12.42 -40.14
N VAL A 85 -12.37 12.15 -38.85
CA VAL A 85 -13.25 11.21 -38.17
C VAL A 85 -14.16 11.94 -37.20
N LEU A 86 -15.40 11.48 -37.05
CA LEU A 86 -16.28 11.97 -35.98
C LEU A 86 -15.87 11.29 -34.67
N VAL A 87 -15.78 12.05 -33.57
CA VAL A 87 -15.45 11.49 -32.24
C VAL A 87 -16.46 10.41 -31.87
N GLY A 88 -17.75 10.68 -32.07
CA GLY A 88 -18.81 9.70 -31.83
C GLY A 88 -18.65 8.41 -32.64
N ASP A 89 -18.14 8.46 -33.87
CA ASP A 89 -17.90 7.26 -34.69
C ASP A 89 -16.71 6.45 -34.17
N CYS A 90 -15.65 7.11 -33.71
CA CYS A 90 -14.48 6.45 -33.13
C CYS A 90 -14.81 5.79 -31.80
N GLU A 91 -15.58 6.46 -30.94
CA GLU A 91 -16.09 5.89 -29.71
C GLU A 91 -17.04 4.72 -29.97
N THR A 92 -17.85 4.80 -31.03
CA THR A 92 -18.72 3.70 -31.44
C THR A 92 -17.91 2.49 -31.92
N LYS A 93 -16.88 2.71 -32.75
CA LYS A 93 -15.94 1.64 -33.15
C LYS A 93 -15.18 1.06 -31.97
N GLY A 94 -14.68 1.90 -31.06
CA GLY A 94 -14.02 1.45 -29.84
C GLY A 94 -14.93 0.63 -28.94
N ARG A 95 -16.21 1.03 -28.80
CA ARG A 95 -17.23 0.24 -28.11
C ARG A 95 -17.48 -1.10 -28.79
N GLN A 96 -17.58 -1.13 -30.12
CA GLN A 96 -17.75 -2.39 -30.88
C GLN A 96 -16.57 -3.35 -30.65
N ILE A 97 -15.33 -2.85 -30.72
CA ILE A 97 -14.14 -3.65 -30.44
C ILE A 97 -14.15 -4.19 -29.00
N LEU A 98 -14.55 -3.36 -28.03
CA LEU A 98 -14.67 -3.79 -26.63
C LEU A 98 -15.77 -4.85 -26.45
N ASP A 99 -16.92 -4.70 -27.11
CA ASP A 99 -17.98 -5.71 -27.10
C ASP A 99 -17.48 -7.04 -27.72
N GLU A 100 -16.73 -7.00 -28.83
CA GLU A 100 -16.12 -8.20 -29.44
C GLU A 100 -15.13 -8.88 -28.49
N ILE A 101 -14.25 -8.11 -27.84
CA ILE A 101 -13.31 -8.64 -26.85
C ILE A 101 -14.05 -9.27 -25.66
N GLN A 102 -15.12 -8.62 -25.18
CA GLN A 102 -15.94 -9.15 -24.10
C GLN A 102 -16.62 -10.46 -24.48
N GLU A 103 -17.12 -10.60 -25.71
CA GLU A 103 -17.74 -11.85 -26.18
C GLU A 103 -16.70 -12.98 -26.33
N ILE A 104 -15.47 -12.68 -26.78
CA ILE A 104 -14.37 -13.65 -26.82
C ILE A 104 -14.02 -14.12 -25.40
N ASN A 105 -13.85 -13.18 -24.46
CA ASN A 105 -13.54 -13.51 -23.08
C ASN A 105 -14.70 -14.27 -22.41
N TYR A 106 -15.94 -13.92 -22.71
CA TYR A 106 -17.13 -14.64 -22.24
C TYR A 106 -17.15 -16.09 -22.76
N ALA A 107 -16.81 -16.33 -24.01
CA ALA A 107 -16.74 -17.68 -24.57
C ALA A 107 -15.72 -18.56 -23.80
N LYS A 108 -14.54 -18.01 -23.48
CA LYS A 108 -13.53 -18.68 -22.63
C LYS A 108 -14.10 -19.00 -21.23
N ILE A 109 -14.76 -18.03 -20.61
CA ILE A 109 -15.36 -18.19 -19.27
C ILE A 109 -16.43 -19.28 -19.28
N ASN A 110 -17.27 -19.32 -20.31
CA ASN A 110 -18.33 -20.31 -20.45
C ASN A 110 -17.77 -21.73 -20.72
N GLU A 111 -16.70 -21.84 -21.52
CA GLU A 111 -16.03 -23.13 -21.76
C GLU A 111 -15.38 -23.69 -20.49
N THR A 112 -14.72 -22.83 -19.71
CA THR A 112 -14.09 -23.24 -18.44
C THR A 112 -15.09 -23.42 -17.31
N GLY A 113 -16.25 -22.76 -17.37
CA GLY A 113 -17.25 -22.72 -16.30
C GLY A 113 -16.75 -22.01 -15.04
N LEU A 114 -15.70 -21.18 -15.14
CA LEU A 114 -15.02 -20.56 -14.01
C LEU A 114 -14.90 -19.05 -14.19
N ILE A 115 -15.14 -18.33 -13.10
CA ILE A 115 -14.81 -16.90 -12.96
C ILE A 115 -13.50 -16.85 -12.17
N GLU A 116 -12.39 -16.51 -12.81
CA GLU A 116 -11.08 -16.56 -12.16
C GLU A 116 -10.79 -15.26 -11.40
N ASN A 117 -11.26 -14.13 -11.94
CA ASN A 117 -10.95 -12.80 -11.45
C ASN A 117 -12.14 -11.81 -11.59
N ASP A 118 -11.95 -10.56 -11.12
CA ASP A 118 -13.01 -9.54 -11.14
C ASP A 118 -13.31 -9.00 -12.55
N HIS A 119 -12.38 -9.15 -13.49
CA HIS A 119 -12.64 -8.82 -14.90
C HIS A 119 -13.63 -9.84 -15.50
N ASP A 120 -13.39 -11.14 -15.31
CA ASP A 120 -14.31 -12.21 -15.71
C ASP A 120 -15.70 -12.02 -15.06
N LEU A 121 -15.73 -11.68 -13.77
CA LEU A 121 -16.96 -11.37 -13.05
C LEU A 121 -17.74 -10.25 -13.73
N SER A 122 -17.04 -9.18 -14.14
CA SER A 122 -17.65 -8.02 -14.79
C SER A 122 -18.28 -8.37 -16.14
N ILE A 123 -17.61 -9.25 -16.91
CA ILE A 123 -18.10 -9.77 -18.19
C ILE A 123 -19.37 -10.60 -17.95
N VAL A 124 -19.35 -11.53 -17.00
CA VAL A 124 -20.52 -12.36 -16.65
C VAL A 124 -21.69 -11.49 -16.17
N MET A 125 -21.43 -10.51 -15.30
CA MET A 125 -22.46 -9.58 -14.82
C MET A 125 -23.05 -8.74 -15.95
N ALA A 126 -22.23 -8.25 -16.88
CA ALA A 126 -22.68 -7.49 -18.05
C ALA A 126 -23.56 -8.37 -18.96
N ARG A 127 -23.16 -9.63 -19.19
CA ARG A 127 -23.94 -10.62 -19.95
C ARG A 127 -25.30 -10.87 -19.30
N MET A 128 -25.33 -11.13 -17.99
CA MET A 128 -26.58 -11.30 -17.24
C MET A 128 -27.46 -10.05 -17.23
N ALA A 129 -26.86 -8.85 -17.24
CA ALA A 129 -27.60 -7.60 -17.34
C ALA A 129 -28.27 -7.43 -18.71
N LYS A 130 -27.60 -7.85 -19.80
CA LYS A 130 -28.18 -7.90 -21.16
C LYS A 130 -29.36 -8.89 -21.25
N MET A 131 -29.37 -9.95 -20.43
CA MET A 131 -30.47 -10.91 -20.30
C MET A 131 -31.63 -10.44 -19.40
N LYS A 132 -31.62 -9.19 -18.91
CA LYS A 132 -32.79 -8.66 -18.19
C LYS A 132 -33.91 -8.41 -19.21
N PRO A 133 -35.13 -8.93 -19.00
CA PRO A 133 -36.22 -8.71 -19.94
C PRO A 133 -36.52 -7.22 -20.04
N GLN A 134 -36.33 -6.65 -21.23
CA GLN A 134 -36.84 -5.34 -21.57
C GLN A 134 -38.35 -5.49 -21.76
N GLU A 135 -39.15 -4.92 -20.87
CA GLU A 135 -40.60 -4.79 -20.99
C GLU A 135 -41.39 -6.10 -21.24
N LYS A 136 -41.78 -6.80 -20.16
CA LYS A 136 -42.80 -7.87 -20.12
C LYS A 136 -42.58 -9.11 -21.02
N GLN A 137 -41.49 -9.23 -21.77
CA GLN A 137 -41.14 -10.46 -22.47
C GLN A 137 -40.55 -11.50 -21.49
N LEU A 138 -41.08 -12.73 -21.53
CA LEU A 138 -40.51 -13.88 -20.80
C LEU A 138 -39.24 -14.34 -21.52
N LEU A 139 -38.21 -14.72 -20.76
CA LEU A 139 -36.99 -15.32 -21.31
C LEU A 139 -37.32 -16.67 -21.96
N SER A 140 -36.57 -17.04 -23.00
CA SER A 140 -36.64 -18.40 -23.55
C SER A 140 -36.06 -19.42 -22.57
N GLU A 141 -36.45 -20.69 -22.69
CA GLU A 141 -35.92 -21.78 -21.84
C GLU A 141 -34.38 -21.88 -21.90
N SER A 142 -33.79 -21.59 -23.07
CA SER A 142 -32.34 -21.57 -23.24
C SER A 142 -31.69 -20.42 -22.47
N GLU A 143 -32.27 -19.22 -22.52
CA GLU A 143 -31.75 -18.05 -21.79
C GLU A 143 -31.94 -18.19 -20.28
N GLU A 144 -33.03 -18.82 -19.82
CA GLU A 144 -33.22 -19.14 -18.41
C GLU A 144 -32.16 -20.14 -17.91
N LYS A 145 -31.84 -21.14 -18.72
CA LYS A 145 -30.78 -22.12 -18.40
C LYS A 145 -29.41 -21.46 -18.32
N GLU A 146 -29.02 -20.68 -19.33
CA GLU A 146 -27.75 -19.93 -19.34
C GLU A 146 -27.67 -18.99 -18.13
N ARG A 147 -28.73 -18.23 -17.86
CA ARG A 147 -28.78 -17.33 -16.70
C ARG A 147 -28.67 -18.08 -15.36
N SER A 148 -29.21 -19.28 -15.27
CA SER A 148 -29.06 -20.15 -14.09
C SER A 148 -27.61 -20.62 -13.91
N GLU A 149 -26.95 -21.04 -15.00
CA GLU A 149 -25.55 -21.47 -15.00
C GLU A 149 -24.61 -20.32 -14.61
N LEU A 150 -24.78 -19.15 -15.22
CA LEU A 150 -24.04 -17.93 -14.83
C LEU A 150 -24.30 -17.55 -13.37
N GLY A 151 -25.55 -17.68 -12.90
CA GLY A 151 -25.90 -17.47 -11.50
C GLY A 151 -25.14 -18.40 -10.55
N LYS A 152 -24.94 -19.67 -10.92
CA LYS A 152 -24.11 -20.60 -10.14
C LYS A 152 -22.65 -20.18 -10.15
N MET A 153 -22.08 -19.83 -11.30
CA MET A 153 -20.71 -19.34 -11.41
C MET A 153 -20.45 -18.11 -10.51
N LEU A 154 -21.40 -17.17 -10.47
CA LEU A 154 -21.34 -16.01 -9.57
C LEU A 154 -21.33 -16.41 -8.10
N VAL A 155 -22.24 -17.31 -7.71
CA VAL A 155 -22.34 -17.82 -6.33
C VAL A 155 -21.06 -18.55 -5.94
N ASP A 156 -20.57 -19.44 -6.79
CA ASP A 156 -19.34 -20.20 -6.57
C ASP A 156 -18.14 -19.27 -6.43
N TYR A 157 -18.04 -18.24 -7.28
CA TYR A 157 -17.00 -17.22 -7.17
C TYR A 157 -17.03 -16.49 -5.81
N HIS A 158 -18.21 -16.14 -5.31
CA HIS A 158 -18.37 -15.47 -4.02
C HIS A 158 -18.11 -16.42 -2.85
N ILE A 159 -18.52 -17.68 -2.95
CA ILE A 159 -18.22 -18.72 -1.96
C ILE A 159 -16.71 -18.93 -1.89
N GLN A 160 -16.04 -19.11 -3.02
CA GLN A 160 -14.59 -19.23 -3.08
C GLN A 160 -13.90 -18.00 -2.48
N ALA A 161 -14.35 -16.79 -2.83
CA ALA A 161 -13.81 -15.57 -2.24
C ALA A 161 -14.01 -15.51 -0.72
N SER A 162 -15.16 -15.94 -0.22
CA SER A 162 -15.44 -16.02 1.23
C SER A 162 -14.59 -17.07 1.96
N GLN A 163 -14.02 -18.03 1.23
CA GLN A 163 -13.06 -19.02 1.75
C GLN A 163 -11.61 -18.52 1.66
N ARG A 164 -11.31 -17.55 0.76
CA ARG A 164 -9.98 -16.95 0.64
C ARG A 164 -9.58 -16.32 1.97
N LYS A 165 -8.40 -16.72 2.45
CA LYS A 165 -7.77 -16.16 3.65
C LYS A 165 -6.77 -15.12 3.18
N ILE A 166 -7.00 -13.87 3.56
CA ILE A 166 -6.12 -12.74 3.30
C ILE A 166 -5.32 -12.45 4.56
N HIS A 167 -4.01 -12.53 4.43
CA HIS A 167 -3.06 -12.42 5.51
C HIS A 167 -2.47 -11.02 5.55
N VAL A 168 -2.64 -10.34 6.69
CA VAL A 168 -2.29 -8.93 6.85
C VAL A 168 -1.34 -8.79 8.03
N LEU A 169 -0.18 -8.18 7.78
CA LEU A 169 0.74 -7.68 8.80
C LEU A 169 0.55 -6.17 8.92
N SER A 170 0.15 -5.71 10.11
CA SER A 170 -0.08 -4.29 10.42
C SER A 170 0.91 -3.80 11.47
N LEU A 171 1.55 -2.66 11.22
CA LEU A 171 2.59 -2.09 12.06
C LEU A 171 2.26 -0.64 12.42
N ASP A 172 2.17 -0.35 13.72
CA ASP A 172 1.79 0.97 14.21
C ASP A 172 2.89 2.02 13.98
N GLY A 173 2.48 3.29 13.96
CA GLY A 173 3.39 4.43 14.08
C GLY A 173 3.97 4.57 15.48
N GLY A 174 5.13 5.23 15.62
CA GLY A 174 5.73 5.39 16.95
C GLY A 174 7.13 5.98 17.07
N GLY A 175 7.69 6.57 16.01
CA GLY A 175 9.03 7.19 16.08
C GLY A 175 10.11 6.20 16.53
N VAL A 176 10.91 6.57 17.53
CA VAL A 176 11.95 5.67 18.09
C VAL A 176 11.39 4.35 18.61
N ARG A 177 10.12 4.33 19.01
CA ARG A 177 9.45 3.14 19.54
C ARG A 177 9.24 2.04 18.50
N GLY A 178 9.48 2.31 17.22
CA GLY A 178 9.56 1.27 16.18
C GLY A 178 10.60 0.19 16.44
N TYR A 179 11.58 0.44 17.32
CA TYR A 179 12.48 -0.60 17.80
C TYR A 179 11.71 -1.80 18.41
N MET A 180 10.57 -1.56 19.06
CA MET A 180 9.75 -2.60 19.67
C MET A 180 9.20 -3.61 18.66
N PRO A 181 8.40 -3.21 17.63
CA PRO A 181 7.90 -4.17 16.65
C PRO A 181 9.05 -4.89 15.92
N ILE A 182 10.18 -4.24 15.65
CA ILE A 182 11.36 -4.88 15.06
C ILE A 182 11.89 -5.99 15.97
N LYS A 183 12.06 -5.72 17.28
CA LYS A 183 12.54 -6.69 18.27
C LYS A 183 11.58 -7.88 18.42
N VAL A 184 10.27 -7.60 18.51
CA VAL A 184 9.22 -8.64 18.59
C VAL A 184 9.28 -9.54 17.36
N LEU A 185 9.35 -8.96 16.17
CA LEU A 185 9.44 -9.71 14.91
C LEU A 185 10.74 -10.53 14.83
N SER A 186 11.88 -9.97 15.24
CA SER A 186 13.15 -10.69 15.32
C SER A 186 13.04 -11.92 16.20
N GLN A 187 12.45 -11.77 17.40
CA GLN A 187 12.27 -12.89 18.32
C GLN A 187 11.32 -13.96 17.76
N ILE A 188 10.22 -13.57 17.10
CA ILE A 188 9.33 -14.53 16.44
C ILE A 188 10.08 -15.31 15.36
N ILE A 189 10.88 -14.62 14.54
CA ILE A 189 11.67 -15.26 13.48
C ILE A 189 12.68 -16.24 14.09
N GLU A 190 13.38 -15.84 15.14
CA GLU A 190 14.34 -16.67 15.86
C GLU A 190 13.69 -17.92 16.45
N ASP A 191 12.62 -17.75 17.21
CA ASP A 191 11.93 -18.83 17.91
C ASP A 191 11.30 -19.86 16.96
N GLU A 192 10.85 -19.42 15.79
CA GLU A 192 10.12 -20.27 14.84
C GLU A 192 10.99 -20.89 13.75
N TYR A 193 12.05 -20.19 13.35
CA TYR A 193 12.85 -20.59 12.18
C TYR A 193 14.32 -20.86 12.48
N LEU A 194 14.81 -20.48 13.67
CA LEU A 194 16.22 -20.60 14.06
C LEU A 194 16.42 -21.39 15.37
N LEU A 195 15.52 -22.33 15.69
CA LEU A 195 15.61 -23.16 16.90
C LEU A 195 17.02 -23.78 17.07
N GLY A 196 17.76 -23.32 18.07
CA GLY A 196 19.10 -23.82 18.42
C GLY A 196 20.27 -23.18 17.68
N ALA A 197 20.05 -22.10 16.91
CA ALA A 197 21.12 -21.33 16.27
C ALA A 197 21.93 -20.52 17.30
N ASP A 198 23.26 -20.51 17.18
CA ASP A 198 24.14 -19.64 17.96
C ASP A 198 24.24 -18.28 17.25
N HIS A 199 23.97 -17.18 17.98
CA HIS A 199 24.12 -15.81 17.46
C HIS A 199 25.56 -15.47 17.05
N ASN A 200 26.55 -16.24 17.51
CA ASN A 200 27.96 -16.08 17.14
C ASN A 200 28.35 -16.90 15.90
N ASP A 201 27.44 -17.70 15.36
CA ASP A 201 27.67 -18.44 14.13
C ASP A 201 27.74 -17.46 12.95
N LYS A 202 28.74 -17.65 12.07
CA LYS A 202 28.85 -16.89 10.82
C LYS A 202 27.62 -17.09 9.93
N GLU A 203 26.94 -18.22 10.06
CA GLU A 203 25.72 -18.53 9.31
C GLU A 203 24.45 -17.92 9.92
N TYR A 204 24.50 -17.35 11.14
CA TYR A 204 23.31 -16.80 11.81
C TYR A 204 22.61 -15.76 10.94
N TYR A 205 23.38 -14.84 10.36
CA TYR A 205 22.85 -13.76 9.51
C TYR A 205 22.07 -14.33 8.31
N GLU A 206 22.65 -15.30 7.60
CA GLU A 206 22.02 -15.92 6.44
C GLU A 206 20.82 -16.79 6.81
N ASN A 207 20.90 -17.51 7.92
CA ASN A 207 19.81 -18.34 8.43
C ASN A 207 18.65 -17.49 8.95
N PHE A 208 18.95 -16.36 9.60
CA PHE A 208 17.96 -15.38 10.01
C PHE A 208 17.24 -14.83 8.78
N LYS A 209 17.98 -14.46 7.74
CA LYS A 209 17.40 -13.99 6.49
C LYS A 209 16.44 -15.01 5.86
N LYS A 210 16.84 -16.29 5.79
CA LYS A 210 15.97 -17.38 5.31
C LYS A 210 14.72 -17.54 6.19
N GLY A 211 14.85 -17.41 7.50
CA GLY A 211 13.72 -17.44 8.45
C GLY A 211 12.77 -16.26 8.23
N GLN A 212 13.31 -15.05 8.08
CA GLN A 212 12.55 -13.85 7.76
C GLN A 212 11.78 -14.01 6.44
N ASP A 213 12.41 -14.52 5.39
CA ASP A 213 11.75 -14.71 4.09
C ASP A 213 10.60 -15.73 4.17
N LYS A 214 10.78 -16.79 4.96
CA LYS A 214 9.70 -17.72 5.27
C LYS A 214 8.58 -17.03 6.05
N PHE A 215 8.90 -16.21 7.04
CA PHE A 215 7.94 -15.44 7.83
C PHE A 215 7.12 -14.49 6.95
N THR A 216 7.78 -13.65 6.16
CA THR A 216 7.13 -12.61 5.34
C THR A 216 6.34 -13.20 4.18
N SER A 217 6.73 -14.36 3.65
CA SER A 217 5.97 -15.07 2.61
C SER A 217 4.56 -15.51 3.03
N GLN A 218 4.25 -15.46 4.32
CA GLN A 218 2.92 -15.80 4.83
C GLN A 218 1.92 -14.65 4.69
N PHE A 219 2.35 -13.42 4.37
CA PHE A 219 1.51 -12.23 4.35
C PHE A 219 1.25 -11.73 2.92
N ASP A 220 -0.02 -11.43 2.63
CA ASP A 220 -0.45 -10.81 1.39
C ASP A 220 -0.35 -9.26 1.51
N TYR A 221 -0.67 -8.70 2.68
CA TYR A 221 -0.64 -7.25 2.91
C TYR A 221 0.35 -6.87 4.00
N PHE A 222 1.18 -5.87 3.71
CA PHE A 222 2.06 -5.18 4.65
C PHE A 222 1.53 -3.76 4.81
N VAL A 223 1.18 -3.39 6.03
CA VAL A 223 0.50 -2.12 6.31
C VAL A 223 1.23 -1.39 7.41
N GLY A 224 1.53 -0.12 7.18
CA GLY A 224 2.24 0.65 8.19
C GLY A 224 1.99 2.16 8.15
N THR A 225 2.12 2.75 9.33
CA THR A 225 2.04 4.20 9.54
C THR A 225 3.37 4.71 10.07
N SER A 226 3.87 5.83 9.55
CA SER A 226 5.12 6.43 10.03
C SER A 226 6.28 5.42 9.97
N THR A 227 7.04 5.29 11.05
CA THR A 227 8.01 4.21 11.26
C THR A 227 7.50 2.81 10.89
N GLY A 228 6.24 2.48 11.23
CA GLY A 228 5.62 1.22 10.83
C GLY A 228 5.54 1.06 9.31
N GLY A 229 5.37 2.16 8.56
CA GLY A 229 5.41 2.18 7.08
C GLY A 229 6.78 1.84 6.52
N LEU A 230 7.86 2.36 7.13
CA LEU A 230 9.23 1.99 6.74
C LEU A 230 9.54 0.52 7.05
N ILE A 231 9.13 0.03 8.22
CA ILE A 231 9.31 -1.39 8.60
C ILE A 231 8.48 -2.29 7.67
N ALA A 232 7.24 -1.91 7.34
CA ALA A 232 6.37 -2.62 6.42
C ALA A 232 7.00 -2.72 5.02
N LEU A 233 7.54 -1.62 4.48
CA LEU A 233 8.28 -1.63 3.22
C LEU A 233 9.42 -2.65 3.27
N CYS A 234 10.26 -2.56 4.29
CA CYS A 234 11.43 -3.42 4.42
C CYS A 234 11.06 -4.91 4.51
N LEU A 235 10.02 -5.26 5.25
CA LEU A 235 9.55 -6.65 5.33
C LEU A 235 8.93 -7.12 4.02
N ALA A 236 8.16 -6.26 3.34
CA ALA A 236 7.53 -6.58 2.07
C ALA A 236 8.56 -6.88 0.97
N THR A 237 9.63 -6.08 0.91
CA THR A 237 10.73 -6.18 -0.07
C THR A 237 11.84 -7.16 0.36
N GLY A 238 11.77 -7.72 1.57
CA GLY A 238 12.80 -8.61 2.09
C GLY A 238 14.12 -7.90 2.43
N TYR A 239 14.09 -6.62 2.77
CA TYR A 239 15.24 -5.94 3.39
C TYR A 239 15.55 -6.56 4.77
N HIS A 240 16.83 -6.70 5.12
CA HIS A 240 17.24 -7.51 6.27
C HIS A 240 16.82 -6.86 7.60
N LEU A 241 15.96 -7.53 8.40
CA LEU A 241 15.38 -6.94 9.61
C LEU A 241 16.45 -6.57 10.66
N LEU A 242 17.54 -7.34 10.77
CA LEU A 242 18.66 -6.98 11.66
C LEU A 242 19.35 -5.67 11.26
N GLU A 243 19.39 -5.29 9.98
CA GLU A 243 19.93 -4.00 9.55
C GLU A 243 19.02 -2.85 10.00
N ILE A 244 17.70 -3.04 9.93
CA ILE A 244 16.73 -2.07 10.46
C ILE A 244 16.85 -1.98 11.98
N MET A 245 17.02 -3.11 12.66
CA MET A 245 17.21 -3.17 14.10
C MET A 245 18.44 -2.37 14.53
N GLU A 246 19.55 -2.49 13.81
CA GLU A 246 20.77 -1.71 14.04
C GLU A 246 20.55 -0.21 13.80
N ILE A 247 19.73 0.19 12.82
CA ILE A 247 19.36 1.59 12.63
C ILE A 247 18.58 2.09 13.84
N TYR A 248 17.52 1.39 14.25
CA TYR A 248 16.62 1.81 15.34
C TYR A 248 17.22 1.66 16.75
N ALA A 249 18.24 0.81 16.91
CA ALA A 249 19.03 0.72 18.15
C ALA A 249 19.85 1.98 18.42
N HIS A 250 20.11 2.78 17.39
CA HIS A 250 20.91 4.01 17.47
C HIS A 250 20.12 5.25 17.01
N PRO A 251 19.15 5.74 17.82
CA PRO A 251 18.34 6.92 17.51
C PRO A 251 19.12 8.16 17.09
N ASP A 252 20.35 8.34 17.56
CA ASP A 252 21.24 9.45 17.19
C ASP A 252 21.64 9.46 15.70
N LYS A 253 21.55 8.29 15.03
CA LYS A 253 21.82 8.15 13.59
C LYS A 253 20.70 8.74 12.73
N TYR A 254 19.49 8.94 13.24
CA TYR A 254 18.35 9.43 12.45
C TYR A 254 17.50 10.54 13.10
N PHE A 255 17.48 10.68 14.44
CA PHE A 255 16.95 11.84 15.14
C PHE A 255 18.07 12.84 15.46
N THR A 256 17.93 14.09 15.01
CA THR A 256 18.88 15.16 15.35
C THR A 256 18.15 16.46 15.62
N LYS A 257 18.26 16.98 16.84
CA LYS A 257 17.70 18.28 17.23
C LYS A 257 18.37 19.40 16.45
N TYR A 258 17.62 20.45 16.10
CA TYR A 258 18.19 21.66 15.50
C TYR A 258 19.26 22.27 16.42
N LEU A 259 20.35 22.78 15.84
CA LEU A 259 21.52 23.29 16.60
C LEU A 259 21.14 24.41 17.58
N LEU A 260 20.14 25.23 17.23
CA LEU A 260 19.62 26.33 18.04
C LEU A 260 18.82 25.86 19.27
N ASN A 261 18.23 24.65 19.24
CA ASN A 261 17.45 24.08 20.36
C ASN A 261 18.37 23.44 21.43
N LYS A 262 19.70 23.46 21.24
CA LYS A 262 20.68 23.09 22.27
C LYS A 262 20.93 24.19 23.31
N LEU A 263 20.43 25.41 23.10
CA LEU A 263 20.57 26.54 24.05
C LEU A 263 19.40 26.55 25.06
N PRO A 264 19.66 26.49 26.39
CA PRO A 264 18.62 26.20 27.40
C PRO A 264 17.52 27.26 27.55
N LYS A 265 17.78 28.52 27.16
CA LYS A 265 16.76 29.59 27.16
C LYS A 265 16.01 29.74 25.82
N VAL A 266 16.54 29.15 24.75
CA VAL A 266 15.97 29.21 23.39
C VAL A 266 15.24 27.92 23.05
N GLY A 267 15.63 26.76 23.61
CA GLY A 267 14.93 25.48 23.39
C GLY A 267 13.45 25.51 23.77
N LEU A 268 13.10 26.17 24.88
CA LEU A 268 11.70 26.30 25.31
C LEU A 268 10.85 27.17 24.35
N LEU A 269 11.44 28.17 23.68
CA LEU A 269 10.75 29.02 22.69
C LEU A 269 10.88 28.49 21.25
N GLY A 270 11.96 27.76 20.97
CA GLY A 270 12.30 27.19 19.66
C GLY A 270 11.46 25.98 19.32
N ASP A 271 11.20 25.09 20.29
CA ASP A 271 10.29 23.94 20.13
C ASP A 271 8.81 24.36 20.05
N ILE A 272 8.48 25.63 20.40
CA ILE A 272 7.14 26.24 20.25
C ILE A 272 6.94 26.82 18.84
N MET A 273 8.01 27.30 18.20
CA MET A 273 7.94 28.04 16.94
C MET A 273 8.38 27.21 15.72
N TRP A 274 9.11 26.11 15.92
CA TRP A 274 9.73 25.30 14.85
C TRP A 274 9.60 23.80 15.12
N ALA A 275 9.76 22.98 14.09
CA ALA A 275 9.87 21.53 14.25
C ALA A 275 11.05 21.16 15.17
N ARG A 276 10.87 20.15 16.03
CA ARG A 276 11.92 19.74 16.99
C ARG A 276 13.17 19.15 16.34
N TYR A 277 12.98 18.44 15.24
CA TYR A 277 14.02 17.62 14.63
C TYR A 277 14.28 18.00 13.18
N ASN A 278 15.55 17.99 12.81
CA ASN A 278 15.97 18.13 11.43
C ASN A 278 15.71 16.81 10.70
N HIS A 279 14.91 16.85 9.64
CA HIS A 279 14.49 15.68 8.87
C HIS A 279 15.61 15.07 7.98
N LYS A 280 16.76 15.75 7.82
CA LYS A 280 17.81 15.36 6.87
C LYS A 280 18.35 13.95 7.12
N LYS A 281 18.70 13.61 8.37
CA LYS A 281 19.29 12.30 8.67
C LYS A 281 18.32 11.15 8.41
N ILE A 282 17.06 11.29 8.82
CA ILE A 282 16.05 10.25 8.57
C ILE A 282 15.76 10.13 7.06
N HIS A 283 15.72 11.25 6.32
CA HIS A 283 15.58 11.23 4.86
C HIS A 283 16.75 10.51 4.19
N GLU A 284 17.99 10.74 4.64
CA GLU A 284 19.18 10.04 4.13
C GLU A 284 19.14 8.54 4.44
N GLN A 285 18.61 8.12 5.60
CA GLN A 285 18.45 6.69 5.91
C GLN A 285 17.36 6.05 5.03
N ILE A 286 16.22 6.73 4.84
CA ILE A 286 15.16 6.29 3.93
C ILE A 286 15.73 6.09 2.51
N ASP A 287 16.47 7.08 2.02
CA ASP A 287 17.03 7.01 0.67
C ASP A 287 18.02 5.84 0.53
N LYS A 288 18.89 5.61 1.54
CA LYS A 288 19.82 4.46 1.55
C LYS A 288 19.11 3.12 1.55
N ILE A 289 18.04 2.98 2.35
CA ILE A 289 17.26 1.74 2.40
C ILE A 289 16.64 1.47 1.03
N ILE A 290 16.04 2.48 0.39
CA ILE A 290 15.46 2.34 -0.96
C ILE A 290 16.54 1.99 -1.98
N ASP A 291 17.69 2.67 -1.94
CA ASP A 291 18.81 2.40 -2.85
C ASP A 291 19.32 0.96 -2.70
N GLU A 292 19.38 0.41 -1.49
CA GLU A 292 19.78 -0.99 -1.27
C GLU A 292 18.68 -1.97 -1.71
N ILE A 293 17.39 -1.67 -1.48
CA ILE A 293 16.26 -2.47 -1.99
C ILE A 293 16.31 -2.59 -3.51
N PHE A 294 16.58 -1.50 -4.21
CA PHE A 294 16.62 -1.46 -5.68
C PHE A 294 18.01 -1.66 -6.28
N LYS A 295 19.02 -2.02 -5.47
CA LYS A 295 20.43 -2.10 -5.90
C LYS A 295 20.66 -2.97 -7.13
N GLU A 296 19.93 -4.07 -7.22
CA GLU A 296 20.02 -5.03 -8.33
C GLU A 296 18.88 -4.86 -9.35
N TRP A 297 18.08 -3.79 -9.23
CA TRP A 297 16.93 -3.51 -10.11
C TRP A 297 17.21 -2.38 -11.09
N LEU A 298 16.89 -2.66 -12.35
CA LEU A 298 16.96 -1.72 -13.46
C LEU A 298 15.53 -1.41 -13.94
N ASP A 299 15.31 -0.16 -14.36
CA ASP A 299 14.09 0.24 -15.07
C ASP A 299 14.08 -0.30 -16.52
N ASP A 300 13.00 -0.01 -17.24
CA ASP A 300 12.79 -0.47 -18.63
C ASP A 300 13.89 0.04 -19.60
N ASP A 301 14.59 1.12 -19.25
CA ASP A 301 15.70 1.71 -20.02
C ASP A 301 17.08 1.17 -19.56
N GLY A 302 17.11 0.21 -18.63
CA GLY A 302 18.34 -0.39 -18.09
C GLY A 302 19.07 0.50 -17.09
N LYS A 303 18.42 1.53 -16.53
CA LYS A 303 18.99 2.42 -15.52
C LYS A 303 18.62 1.95 -14.12
N GLN A 304 19.57 2.08 -13.20
CA GLN A 304 19.37 1.68 -11.80
C GLN A 304 18.26 2.49 -11.13
N LEU A 305 17.35 1.78 -10.48
CA LEU A 305 16.33 2.36 -9.63
C LEU A 305 16.95 2.76 -8.27
N THR A 306 16.59 3.94 -7.79
CA THR A 306 17.14 4.58 -6.58
C THR A 306 16.03 5.38 -5.90
N ALA A 307 16.25 5.87 -4.70
CA ALA A 307 15.35 6.78 -4.00
C ALA A 307 14.99 8.04 -4.81
N LYS A 308 15.80 8.40 -5.82
CA LYS A 308 15.60 9.59 -6.64
C LYS A 308 14.61 9.39 -7.79
N ASN A 309 14.38 8.16 -8.24
CA ASN A 309 13.55 7.84 -9.41
C ASN A 309 12.53 6.71 -9.19
N ALA A 310 12.72 5.84 -8.19
CA ALA A 310 11.81 4.73 -7.94
C ALA A 310 10.43 5.22 -7.49
N THR A 311 9.40 4.76 -8.18
CA THR A 311 7.98 5.06 -7.93
C THR A 311 7.28 3.96 -7.17
N LEU A 312 6.03 4.21 -6.77
CA LEU A 312 5.16 3.16 -6.26
C LEU A 312 4.90 2.04 -7.28
N LEU A 313 4.92 2.36 -8.58
CA LEU A 313 4.74 1.35 -9.63
C LEU A 313 5.95 0.44 -9.73
N ASP A 314 7.16 1.00 -9.64
CA ASP A 314 8.39 0.21 -9.59
C ASP A 314 8.40 -0.70 -8.36
N LEU A 315 7.92 -0.20 -7.22
CA LEU A 315 7.74 -1.01 -6.01
C LEU A 315 6.65 -2.07 -6.17
N HIS A 316 5.51 -1.76 -6.79
CA HIS A 316 4.48 -2.76 -7.06
C HIS A 316 5.03 -3.89 -7.93
N ASN A 317 5.78 -3.55 -8.98
CA ASN A 317 6.41 -4.52 -9.88
C ASN A 317 7.49 -5.35 -9.17
N LEU A 318 8.23 -4.74 -8.25
CA LEU A 318 9.17 -5.43 -7.37
C LEU A 318 8.45 -6.47 -6.49
N LEU A 319 7.31 -6.11 -5.91
CA LEU A 319 6.53 -6.97 -5.02
C LEU A 319 5.73 -8.05 -5.78
N ASN A 320 5.29 -7.75 -7.01
CA ASN A 320 4.37 -8.54 -7.82
C ASN A 320 4.85 -8.63 -9.27
N PRO A 321 5.93 -9.38 -9.54
CA PRO A 321 6.44 -9.50 -10.89
C PRO A 321 5.46 -10.32 -11.73
N THR A 322 4.60 -9.65 -12.49
CA THR A 322 3.50 -10.32 -13.21
C THR A 322 3.94 -10.92 -14.55
N HIS A 323 4.71 -10.22 -15.40
CA HIS A 323 5.01 -10.75 -16.75
C HIS A 323 6.30 -10.22 -17.41
N LYS A 324 7.11 -9.39 -16.73
CA LYS A 324 8.33 -8.80 -17.31
C LYS A 324 9.52 -8.92 -16.34
N ILE A 325 9.86 -10.14 -15.97
CA ILE A 325 11.20 -10.38 -15.42
C ILE A 325 12.10 -10.61 -16.63
N ASN A 326 12.92 -9.62 -17.00
CA ASN A 326 14.01 -9.87 -17.94
C ASN A 326 14.89 -11.01 -17.37
N ASN A 327 15.46 -11.87 -18.22
CA ASN A 327 16.29 -13.02 -17.82
C ASN A 327 17.41 -12.64 -16.81
N VAL A 328 17.85 -11.38 -16.84
CA VAL A 328 18.83 -10.80 -15.91
C VAL A 328 18.35 -10.77 -14.45
N ASN A 329 17.04 -10.59 -14.21
CA ASN A 329 16.47 -10.36 -12.87
C ASN A 329 15.78 -11.60 -12.28
N ILE A 330 15.85 -12.76 -12.96
CA ILE A 330 15.09 -13.96 -12.57
C ILE A 330 15.61 -14.63 -11.30
N GLU A 331 16.92 -14.71 -11.09
CA GLU A 331 17.50 -15.28 -9.88
C GLU A 331 17.25 -14.39 -8.65
N HIS A 332 17.33 -13.06 -8.84
CA HIS A 332 16.96 -12.10 -7.81
C HIS A 332 15.48 -12.24 -7.45
N SER A 333 14.58 -12.24 -8.44
CA SER A 333 13.16 -12.39 -8.19
C SER A 333 12.81 -13.72 -7.52
N ARG A 334 13.49 -14.82 -7.88
CA ARG A 334 13.34 -16.11 -7.19
C ARG A 334 13.85 -16.07 -5.75
N ARG A 335 14.97 -15.38 -5.49
CA ARG A 335 15.58 -15.28 -4.16
C ARG A 335 14.71 -14.50 -3.17
N TYR A 336 14.06 -13.42 -3.61
CA TYR A 336 13.27 -12.55 -2.73
C TYR A 336 11.75 -12.85 -2.76
N TYR A 337 11.24 -13.57 -3.78
CA TYR A 337 9.80 -13.75 -4.00
C TYR A 337 9.38 -15.20 -4.32
N GLY A 338 10.29 -16.18 -4.15
CA GLY A 338 10.16 -17.56 -4.62
C GLY A 338 9.00 -18.44 -4.08
N ASN A 339 8.11 -17.91 -3.22
CA ASN A 339 6.93 -18.62 -2.72
C ASN A 339 5.60 -18.15 -3.36
N LEU A 340 5.62 -17.12 -4.22
CA LEU A 340 4.45 -16.52 -4.89
C LEU A 340 4.36 -16.85 -6.39
N LEU A 341 5.32 -17.60 -6.91
CA LEU A 341 5.39 -18.04 -8.31
C LEU A 341 5.10 -19.54 -8.35
N GLU A 342 3.85 -19.93 -8.55
CA GLU A 342 3.58 -21.29 -9.03
C GLU A 342 4.03 -21.35 -10.50
N PHE A 343 5.16 -21.99 -10.73
CA PHE A 343 5.65 -22.33 -12.07
C PHE A 343 4.79 -23.49 -12.59
N ASP A 344 3.78 -23.24 -13.43
CA ASP A 344 3.20 -24.32 -14.22
C ASP A 344 4.17 -24.65 -15.37
N ASP A 345 4.94 -25.72 -15.19
CA ASP A 345 5.88 -26.24 -16.18
C ASP A 345 5.17 -26.85 -17.42
N LYS A 346 3.82 -26.85 -17.51
CA LYS A 346 3.09 -27.54 -18.58
C LYS A 346 2.76 -26.73 -19.83
N LEU A 347 3.12 -25.45 -19.92
CA LEU A 347 2.98 -24.66 -21.16
C LEU A 347 4.35 -24.37 -21.78
N HIS A 348 4.97 -25.42 -22.32
CA HIS A 348 6.04 -25.28 -23.30
C HIS A 348 5.47 -24.77 -24.63
N THR A 349 5.37 -23.46 -24.79
CA THR A 349 5.41 -22.85 -26.12
C THR A 349 6.86 -22.65 -26.51
N THR A 350 7.22 -22.99 -27.75
CA THR A 350 8.57 -22.92 -28.34
C THR A 350 9.07 -21.48 -28.59
N ASP A 351 8.59 -20.54 -27.80
CA ASP A 351 8.96 -19.12 -27.86
C ASP A 351 9.45 -18.71 -26.46
N ASP A 352 10.52 -17.93 -26.40
CA ASP A 352 11.39 -17.69 -25.24
C ASP A 352 10.73 -16.84 -24.11
N THR A 353 9.42 -16.96 -23.91
CA THR A 353 8.62 -16.21 -22.93
C THR A 353 7.83 -17.15 -22.02
N ARG A 354 8.53 -17.78 -21.05
CA ARG A 354 7.84 -18.47 -19.96
C ARG A 354 7.05 -17.45 -19.14
N ARG A 355 5.72 -17.54 -19.15
CA ARG A 355 4.81 -16.69 -18.38
C ARG A 355 4.47 -17.40 -17.07
N HIS A 356 4.63 -16.72 -15.94
CA HIS A 356 4.28 -17.24 -14.61
C HIS A 356 3.08 -16.46 -14.07
N HIS A 357 2.09 -17.14 -13.51
CA HIS A 357 0.89 -16.51 -12.99
C HIS A 357 1.08 -16.16 -11.50
N VAL A 358 0.88 -14.91 -11.13
CA VAL A 358 0.85 -14.48 -9.73
C VAL A 358 -0.52 -14.85 -9.16
N THR A 359 -0.58 -15.84 -8.27
CA THR A 359 -1.84 -16.32 -7.69
C THR A 359 -2.34 -15.43 -6.55
N ARG A 360 -1.44 -14.65 -5.91
CA ARG A 360 -1.77 -13.66 -4.86
C ARG A 360 -0.85 -12.46 -4.92
N GLU A 361 -1.43 -11.27 -4.82
CA GLU A 361 -0.68 -10.01 -4.81
C GLU A 361 -0.11 -9.74 -3.41
N LYS A 362 1.19 -9.42 -3.33
CA LYS A 362 1.83 -8.81 -2.17
C LYS A 362 1.66 -7.28 -2.22
N VAL A 363 0.95 -6.73 -1.26
CA VAL A 363 0.53 -5.32 -1.25
C VAL A 363 1.18 -4.57 -0.10
N LEU A 364 1.73 -3.39 -0.38
CA LEU A 364 2.16 -2.44 0.64
C LEU A 364 1.17 -1.29 0.74
N LEU A 365 0.75 -0.99 1.98
CA LEU A 365 -0.11 0.14 2.33
C LEU A 365 0.62 1.08 3.28
N ILE A 366 0.77 2.34 2.89
CA ILE A 366 1.38 3.40 3.71
C ILE A 366 0.39 4.55 3.88
N THR A 367 0.15 4.99 5.12
CA THR A 367 -0.78 6.08 5.42
C THR A 367 -0.09 7.43 5.51
N ALA A 368 -0.68 8.48 4.97
CA ALA A 368 -0.30 9.87 5.21
C ALA A 368 -1.53 10.77 5.18
N TYR A 369 -1.43 11.99 5.71
CA TYR A 369 -2.51 12.97 5.59
C TYR A 369 -2.08 14.10 4.65
N ASN A 370 -2.84 14.31 3.58
CA ASN A 370 -2.60 15.36 2.61
C ASN A 370 -3.26 16.66 3.10
N THR A 371 -2.47 17.61 3.55
CA THR A 371 -2.98 18.88 4.08
C THR A 371 -3.45 19.82 2.97
N THR A 372 -2.84 19.74 1.77
CA THR A 372 -3.26 20.54 0.60
C THR A 372 -4.68 20.17 0.17
N LYS A 373 -4.98 18.87 0.10
CA LYS A 373 -6.30 18.33 -0.29
C LYS A 373 -7.25 18.12 0.89
N SER A 374 -6.77 18.30 2.12
CA SER A 374 -7.50 18.00 3.36
C SER A 374 -8.11 16.60 3.37
N SER A 375 -7.31 15.60 3.00
CA SER A 375 -7.76 14.22 2.83
C SER A 375 -6.79 13.21 3.42
N ILE A 376 -7.36 12.13 3.97
CA ILE A 376 -6.59 10.93 4.28
C ILE A 376 -6.04 10.34 2.97
N THR A 377 -4.79 9.91 2.99
CA THR A 377 -4.12 9.28 1.85
C THR A 377 -3.57 7.94 2.27
N ILE A 378 -3.91 6.90 1.51
CA ILE A 378 -3.45 5.54 1.74
C ILE A 378 -2.77 5.13 0.44
N PHE A 379 -1.46 5.28 0.42
CA PHE A 379 -0.63 4.85 -0.69
C PHE A 379 -0.69 3.33 -0.76
N ASN A 380 -1.20 2.81 -1.87
CA ASN A 380 -1.48 1.39 -2.07
C ASN A 380 -0.81 0.94 -3.36
N THR A 381 0.09 -0.04 -3.26
CA THR A 381 0.81 -0.58 -4.42
C THR A 381 -0.11 -1.26 -5.44
N SER A 382 -1.26 -1.82 -5.05
CA SER A 382 -2.25 -2.36 -5.99
C SER A 382 -2.89 -1.30 -6.88
N TYR A 383 -2.77 -0.03 -6.49
CA TYR A 383 -3.22 1.14 -7.25
C TYR A 383 -2.04 2.03 -7.64
N ALA A 384 -0.84 1.46 -7.77
CA ALA A 384 0.41 2.20 -7.97
C ALA A 384 0.39 3.11 -9.20
N GLU A 385 -0.30 2.73 -10.27
CA GLU A 385 -0.44 3.56 -11.49
C GLU A 385 -1.12 4.91 -11.23
N HIS A 386 -1.94 5.02 -10.18
CA HIS A 386 -2.59 6.26 -9.78
C HIS A 386 -1.69 7.16 -8.90
N TRP A 387 -0.53 6.65 -8.48
CA TRP A 387 0.40 7.36 -7.60
C TRP A 387 1.64 7.80 -8.38
N PRO A 388 1.71 9.05 -8.86
CA PRO A 388 2.85 9.53 -9.65
C PRO A 388 4.04 9.96 -8.77
N TYR A 389 4.16 9.41 -7.56
CA TYR A 389 5.15 9.84 -6.56
C TYR A 389 6.29 8.84 -6.42
N ARG A 390 7.44 9.33 -5.96
CA ARG A 390 8.55 8.47 -5.57
C ARG A 390 8.22 7.75 -4.28
N ILE A 391 8.70 6.52 -4.13
CA ILE A 391 8.56 5.80 -2.86
C ILE A 391 9.27 6.53 -1.71
N SER A 392 10.38 7.21 -1.99
CA SER A 392 11.08 8.05 -1.02
C SER A 392 10.21 9.20 -0.53
N ASP A 393 9.48 9.87 -1.41
CA ASP A 393 8.55 10.94 -1.05
C ASP A 393 7.41 10.41 -0.17
N VAL A 394 6.84 9.25 -0.53
CA VAL A 394 5.78 8.60 0.25
C VAL A 394 6.22 8.27 1.69
N LEU A 395 7.42 7.71 1.86
CA LEU A 395 7.97 7.41 3.19
C LEU A 395 8.28 8.68 3.98
N LYS A 396 8.81 9.72 3.33
CA LYS A 396 9.08 11.01 3.99
C LYS A 396 7.78 11.68 4.42
N SER A 397 6.71 11.59 3.61
CA SER A 397 5.37 12.04 3.96
C SER A 397 4.77 11.31 5.17
N THR A 398 4.82 9.96 5.20
CA THR A 398 4.26 9.21 6.33
C THR A 398 5.00 9.45 7.64
N MET A 399 6.28 9.86 7.59
CA MET A 399 7.11 10.10 8.78
C MET A 399 7.17 11.57 9.22
N ALA A 400 6.45 12.47 8.54
CA ALA A 400 6.41 13.91 8.84
C ALA A 400 5.48 14.23 10.02
N ALA A 401 5.83 13.73 11.22
CA ALA A 401 5.01 13.84 12.42
C ALA A 401 4.87 15.29 12.89
N PRO A 402 3.63 15.83 13.06
CA PRO A 402 3.42 17.19 13.55
C PRO A 402 4.13 17.43 14.87
N THR A 403 4.66 18.65 15.07
CA THR A 403 5.53 19.05 16.20
C THR A 403 6.93 18.43 16.22
N TYR A 404 7.13 17.24 15.64
CA TYR A 404 8.44 16.59 15.57
C TYR A 404 9.21 16.98 14.30
N PHE A 405 8.57 16.90 13.14
CA PHE A 405 9.14 17.20 11.83
C PHE A 405 8.30 18.26 11.09
N GLU A 406 8.94 18.95 10.15
CA GLU A 406 8.24 19.84 9.21
C GLU A 406 7.35 18.99 8.26
N PRO A 407 6.20 19.51 7.82
CA PRO A 407 5.41 18.87 6.77
C PRO A 407 6.27 18.59 5.53
N PHE A 408 6.05 17.45 4.89
CA PHE A 408 6.79 17.08 3.68
C PHE A 408 6.05 17.56 2.44
N THR A 409 6.74 18.32 1.58
CA THR A 409 6.19 18.82 0.33
C THR A 409 6.68 17.98 -0.84
N ILE A 410 5.74 17.36 -1.56
CA ILE A 410 6.00 16.70 -2.84
C ILE A 410 5.88 17.76 -3.94
N GLU A 411 7.01 18.11 -4.54
CA GLU A 411 7.09 19.15 -5.59
C GLU A 411 7.21 18.58 -7.01
N ILE A 412 7.48 17.28 -7.14
CA ILE A 412 7.66 16.62 -8.42
C ILE A 412 6.78 15.38 -8.51
N LYS A 413 6.35 15.07 -9.73
CA LYS A 413 5.57 13.87 -10.04
C LYS A 413 6.02 13.27 -11.36
N LYS A 414 5.83 11.97 -11.53
CA LYS A 414 6.07 11.28 -12.80
C LYS A 414 4.93 11.58 -13.78
N GLU A 415 5.25 12.17 -14.92
CA GLU A 415 4.36 12.36 -16.07
C GLU A 415 5.09 11.90 -17.34
N ASN A 416 4.46 11.07 -18.17
CA ASN A 416 5.04 10.56 -19.43
C ASN A 416 6.49 10.07 -19.24
N ASP A 417 6.70 9.24 -18.22
CA ASP A 417 7.99 8.66 -17.81
C ASP A 417 9.08 9.61 -17.31
N HIS A 418 8.76 10.90 -17.14
CA HIS A 418 9.70 11.89 -16.63
C HIS A 418 9.19 12.54 -15.35
N PHE A 419 10.10 12.82 -14.41
CA PHE A 419 9.74 13.64 -13.25
C PHE A 419 9.67 15.11 -13.66
N VAL A 420 8.48 15.69 -13.51
CA VAL A 420 8.20 17.09 -13.79
C VAL A 420 7.84 17.82 -12.51
N LYS A 421 8.16 19.11 -12.47
CA LYS A 421 7.76 19.97 -11.35
C LYS A 421 6.24 20.19 -11.39
N MET A 422 5.60 20.05 -10.24
CA MET A 422 4.18 20.29 -10.06
C MET A 422 3.89 21.79 -10.04
N ASN A 423 2.80 22.20 -10.69
CA ASN A 423 2.29 23.58 -10.60
C ASN A 423 1.82 23.90 -9.17
N GLU A 424 1.17 22.92 -8.54
CA GLU A 424 0.69 23.00 -7.16
C GLU A 424 1.30 21.84 -6.36
N PRO A 425 2.39 22.10 -5.60
CA PRO A 425 2.98 21.10 -4.74
C PRO A 425 2.01 20.59 -3.68
N GLU A 426 2.11 19.31 -3.33
CA GLU A 426 1.26 18.69 -2.33
C GLU A 426 1.99 18.56 -1.00
N VAL A 427 1.35 19.00 0.08
CA VAL A 427 1.92 18.99 1.42
C VAL A 427 1.28 17.85 2.22
N PHE A 428 2.13 17.05 2.85
CA PHE A 428 1.75 15.88 3.63
C PHE A 428 2.30 15.96 5.06
N ILE A 429 1.57 15.35 5.98
CA ILE A 429 2.00 15.06 7.34
C ILE A 429 1.78 13.56 7.64
N ASP A 430 2.35 13.12 8.75
CA ASP A 430 2.30 11.73 9.23
C ASP A 430 0.86 11.18 9.29
N GLY A 431 0.68 9.93 8.86
CA GLY A 431 -0.62 9.25 8.89
C GLY A 431 -1.12 8.94 10.30
N GLY A 432 -0.25 8.99 11.31
CA GLY A 432 -0.58 8.77 12.71
C GLY A 432 -1.61 9.76 13.26
N VAL A 433 -1.80 10.90 12.60
CA VAL A 433 -2.87 11.86 12.93
C VAL A 433 -4.28 11.27 12.77
N PHE A 434 -4.46 10.22 11.96
CA PHE A 434 -5.76 9.56 11.78
C PHE A 434 -5.71 8.03 11.91
N ALA A 435 -4.55 7.41 11.66
CA ALA A 435 -4.37 5.96 11.63
C ALA A 435 -3.03 5.55 12.28
N ASN A 436 -2.79 5.94 13.54
CA ASN A 436 -1.57 5.49 14.24
C ASN A 436 -1.52 3.95 14.39
N ASP A 437 -2.69 3.33 14.50
CA ASP A 437 -2.91 1.89 14.30
C ASP A 437 -3.63 1.73 12.94
N PRO A 438 -2.97 1.23 11.88
CA PRO A 438 -3.55 1.17 10.54
C PRO A 438 -4.38 -0.10 10.27
N GLU A 439 -4.76 -0.87 11.29
CA GLU A 439 -5.54 -2.10 11.10
C GLU A 439 -6.89 -1.88 10.39
N LEU A 440 -7.65 -0.84 10.79
CA LEU A 440 -8.92 -0.51 10.15
C LEU A 440 -8.71 -0.03 8.71
N THR A 441 -7.66 0.75 8.50
CA THR A 441 -7.25 1.22 7.17
C THR A 441 -6.93 0.05 6.25
N ALA A 442 -6.24 -0.99 6.76
CA ALA A 442 -5.96 -2.21 6.03
C ALA A 442 -7.25 -2.91 5.56
N ILE A 443 -8.19 -3.14 6.47
CA ILE A 443 -9.46 -3.82 6.15
C ILE A 443 -10.26 -3.01 5.12
N TRP A 444 -10.34 -1.69 5.28
CA TRP A 444 -11.00 -0.83 4.30
C TRP A 444 -10.35 -0.93 2.92
N ALA A 445 -9.01 -0.88 2.85
CA ALA A 445 -8.28 -0.96 1.59
C ALA A 445 -8.49 -2.31 0.89
N ILE A 446 -8.42 -3.41 1.66
CA ILE A 446 -8.68 -4.76 1.18
C ILE A 446 -10.13 -4.89 0.70
N GLN A 447 -11.10 -4.38 1.45
CA GLN A 447 -12.52 -4.40 1.03
C GLN A 447 -12.74 -3.62 -0.27
N ARG A 448 -12.06 -2.49 -0.44
CA ARG A 448 -12.13 -1.69 -1.66
C ARG A 448 -11.51 -2.40 -2.86
N GLN A 449 -10.40 -3.10 -2.64
CA GLN A 449 -9.70 -3.88 -3.66
C GLN A 449 -10.48 -5.12 -4.08
N TRP A 450 -10.89 -5.93 -3.11
CA TRP A 450 -11.55 -7.21 -3.38
C TRP A 450 -13.03 -7.04 -3.69
N LYS A 451 -13.71 -6.03 -3.12
CA LYS A 451 -15.16 -5.74 -3.28
C LYS A 451 -16.11 -6.89 -2.87
N LYS A 452 -15.61 -7.85 -2.09
CA LYS A 452 -16.33 -9.05 -1.60
C LYS A 452 -15.81 -9.42 -0.23
N MET A 453 -16.63 -10.19 0.48
CA MET A 453 -16.25 -10.74 1.79
C MET A 453 -15.14 -11.76 1.62
N VAL A 454 -14.07 -11.57 2.37
CA VAL A 454 -12.93 -12.48 2.47
C VAL A 454 -12.66 -12.79 3.94
N ASN A 455 -11.91 -13.85 4.22
CA ASN A 455 -11.47 -14.14 5.58
C ASN A 455 -10.17 -13.40 5.89
N TYR A 456 -10.18 -12.49 6.84
CA TYR A 456 -9.00 -11.77 7.29
C TYR A 456 -8.25 -12.58 8.35
N ARG A 457 -6.92 -12.60 8.22
CA ARG A 457 -5.97 -13.05 9.24
C ARG A 457 -5.03 -11.89 9.52
N LEU A 458 -5.31 -11.17 10.59
CA LEU A 458 -4.63 -9.93 10.93
C LEU A 458 -3.66 -10.15 12.09
N LEU A 459 -2.38 -9.94 11.83
CA LEU A 459 -1.34 -9.81 12.84
C LEU A 459 -0.98 -8.33 12.93
N SER A 460 -1.25 -7.70 14.06
CA SER A 460 -0.90 -6.31 14.31
C SER A 460 0.10 -6.20 15.45
N ILE A 461 1.15 -5.42 15.25
CA ILE A 461 2.21 -5.20 16.24
C ILE A 461 2.35 -3.71 16.47
N GLY A 462 2.05 -3.30 17.69
CA GLY A 462 2.11 -1.92 18.13
C GLY A 462 3.49 -1.48 18.61
N THR A 463 3.65 -0.18 18.76
CA THR A 463 4.85 0.50 19.30
C THR A 463 4.73 0.80 20.79
N GLY A 464 3.71 0.24 21.44
CA GLY A 464 3.42 0.40 22.85
C GLY A 464 2.58 1.63 23.18
N CYS A 465 1.85 1.54 24.28
CA CYS A 465 1.01 2.61 24.82
C CYS A 465 1.48 3.01 26.23
N TYR A 466 1.48 4.31 26.47
CA TYR A 466 1.58 4.88 27.80
C TYR A 466 0.39 5.82 27.96
N ASN A 467 -0.44 5.58 28.97
CA ASN A 467 -1.60 6.43 29.25
C ASN A 467 -1.23 7.34 30.42
N PRO A 468 -0.70 8.56 30.17
CA PRO A 468 -0.53 9.53 31.25
C PRO A 468 -1.90 9.82 31.85
N GLN A 469 -2.06 9.65 33.16
CA GLN A 469 -3.25 10.13 33.84
C GLN A 469 -3.20 11.66 33.87
N LEU A 470 -4.11 12.30 33.12
CA LEU A 470 -4.27 13.75 33.19
C LEU A 470 -4.70 14.14 34.61
N SER A 471 -4.01 15.11 35.20
CA SER A 471 -4.36 15.63 36.52
C SER A 471 -5.52 16.63 36.41
N PRO A 472 -6.43 16.70 37.40
CA PRO A 472 -7.43 17.79 37.48
C PRO A 472 -6.81 19.20 37.48
N ASN A 473 -5.53 19.31 37.84
CA ASN A 473 -4.78 20.56 37.91
C ASN A 473 -4.10 20.95 36.58
N THR A 474 -4.24 20.14 35.53
CA THR A 474 -3.88 20.53 34.16
C THR A 474 -4.94 21.50 33.64
N TRP A 475 -5.00 22.71 34.21
CA TRP A 475 -5.94 23.73 33.79
C TRP A 475 -5.66 24.13 32.33
N GLY A 476 -6.71 24.04 31.52
CA GLY A 476 -6.65 24.10 30.07
C GLY A 476 -6.27 25.45 29.48
N GLY A 477 -5.93 25.39 28.20
CA GLY A 477 -5.54 26.52 27.36
C GLY A 477 -4.52 26.06 26.31
N TYR A 478 -4.30 26.85 25.26
CA TYR A 478 -3.32 26.56 24.19
C TYR A 478 -1.94 26.20 24.77
N TYR A 479 -1.50 26.93 25.80
CA TYR A 479 -0.22 26.70 26.47
C TYR A 479 -0.15 25.37 27.23
N ALA A 480 -1.19 24.95 27.94
CA ALA A 480 -1.14 23.70 28.68
C ALA A 480 -1.13 22.47 27.75
N TRP A 481 -1.91 22.55 26.67
CA TRP A 481 -2.07 21.48 25.69
C TRP A 481 -0.88 21.32 24.75
N LEU A 482 -0.13 22.41 24.48
CA LEU A 482 0.98 22.38 23.53
C LEU A 482 2.36 22.60 24.18
N VAL A 483 2.43 23.24 25.36
CA VAL A 483 3.67 23.81 25.90
C VAL A 483 4.02 23.33 27.33
N SER A 484 3.06 22.97 28.20
CA SER A 484 3.40 22.64 29.59
C SER A 484 3.83 21.18 29.80
N GLY A 485 4.98 20.99 30.45
CA GLY A 485 5.45 19.73 31.04
C GLY A 485 6.17 18.82 30.05
N GLU A 486 5.43 18.35 29.04
CA GLU A 486 5.95 17.55 27.92
C GLU A 486 5.33 18.11 26.64
N PRO A 487 6.11 18.73 25.74
CA PRO A 487 5.55 19.29 24.54
C PRO A 487 4.98 18.14 23.68
N GLY A 488 3.80 18.32 23.08
CA GLY A 488 3.14 17.30 22.24
C GLY A 488 1.91 16.61 22.83
N LEU A 489 1.47 16.97 24.05
CA LEU A 489 0.33 16.33 24.75
C LEU A 489 -0.94 16.17 23.90
N VAL A 490 -1.32 17.16 23.08
CA VAL A 490 -2.46 17.03 22.16
C VAL A 490 -2.22 15.98 21.09
N ILE A 491 -1.04 15.99 20.45
CA ILE A 491 -0.72 15.05 19.38
C ILE A 491 -0.64 13.64 19.93
N ASP A 492 0.03 13.45 21.07
CA ASP A 492 0.13 12.14 21.73
C ASP A 492 -1.25 11.64 22.18
N ALA A 493 -2.10 12.51 22.73
CA ALA A 493 -3.47 12.15 23.11
C ALA A 493 -4.34 11.80 21.89
N LEU A 494 -4.21 12.51 20.77
CA LEU A 494 -4.93 12.21 19.54
C LEU A 494 -4.42 10.91 18.88
N MET A 495 -3.10 10.69 18.84
CA MET A 495 -2.51 9.45 18.35
C MET A 495 -2.89 8.26 19.22
N ASP A 496 -2.93 8.42 20.55
CA ASP A 496 -3.42 7.37 21.45
C ASP A 496 -4.93 7.14 21.30
N ALA A 497 -5.72 8.20 21.10
CA ALA A 497 -7.15 8.09 20.85
C ALA A 497 -7.46 7.35 19.56
N THR A 498 -6.71 7.60 18.47
CA THR A 498 -6.90 6.88 17.19
C THR A 498 -6.52 5.40 17.30
N ARG A 499 -5.45 5.08 18.05
CA ARG A 499 -5.08 3.70 18.41
C ARG A 499 -6.19 3.02 19.24
N SER A 500 -6.63 3.65 20.32
CA SER A 500 -7.69 3.13 21.22
C SER A 500 -9.02 2.92 20.48
N LEU A 501 -9.39 3.84 19.60
CA LEU A 501 -10.56 3.72 18.73
C LEU A 501 -10.44 2.49 17.83
N THR A 502 -9.30 2.34 17.16
CA THR A 502 -9.03 1.22 16.26
C THR A 502 -9.09 -0.10 17.01
N GLU A 503 -8.41 -0.23 18.15
CA GLU A 503 -8.46 -1.43 18.99
C GLU A 503 -9.88 -1.77 19.44
N THR A 504 -10.67 -0.77 19.85
CA THR A 504 -12.06 -0.96 20.31
C THR A 504 -12.96 -1.47 19.19
N ILE A 505 -12.89 -0.85 18.01
CA ILE A 505 -13.69 -1.27 16.85
C ILE A 505 -13.23 -2.66 16.39
N MET A 506 -11.93 -2.88 16.25
CA MET A 506 -11.38 -4.13 15.77
C MET A 506 -11.62 -5.31 16.70
N ASN A 507 -11.62 -5.11 18.01
CA ASN A 507 -12.04 -6.13 18.98
C ASN A 507 -13.51 -6.54 18.79
N ASN A 508 -14.38 -5.60 18.38
CA ASN A 508 -15.76 -5.93 18.08
C ASN A 508 -15.92 -6.60 16.70
N LEU A 509 -15.21 -6.14 15.68
CA LEU A 509 -15.23 -6.74 14.35
C LEU A 509 -14.64 -8.16 14.35
N ALA A 510 -13.60 -8.41 15.15
CA ALA A 510 -12.99 -9.73 15.32
C ALA A 510 -13.91 -10.79 15.96
N LYS A 511 -15.10 -10.39 16.46
CA LYS A 511 -16.15 -11.36 16.87
C LYS A 511 -16.83 -12.01 15.67
N SER A 512 -16.69 -11.43 14.47
CA SER A 512 -17.13 -12.04 13.22
C SER A 512 -16.27 -13.25 12.87
N SER A 513 -16.88 -14.32 12.36
CA SER A 513 -16.17 -15.54 11.93
C SER A 513 -15.13 -15.30 10.82
N HIS A 514 -15.29 -14.21 10.07
CA HIS A 514 -14.42 -13.86 8.95
C HIS A 514 -13.16 -13.11 9.35
N ILE A 515 -12.98 -12.68 10.60
CA ILE A 515 -11.79 -11.94 11.04
C ILE A 515 -11.14 -12.71 12.19
N LYS A 516 -9.98 -13.31 11.94
CA LYS A 516 -9.08 -13.74 13.03
C LYS A 516 -8.01 -12.67 13.22
N ARG A 517 -7.91 -12.12 14.42
CA ARG A 517 -7.04 -10.99 14.74
C ARG A 517 -6.19 -11.31 15.97
N MET A 518 -4.91 -10.94 15.91
CA MET A 518 -4.03 -10.82 17.07
C MET A 518 -3.37 -9.44 17.05
N LYS A 519 -3.52 -8.69 18.13
CA LYS A 519 -2.81 -7.43 18.37
C LYS A 519 -1.82 -7.66 19.51
N PHE A 520 -0.55 -7.46 19.22
CA PHE A 520 0.47 -7.33 20.25
C PHE A 520 0.72 -5.84 20.47
N ASN A 521 0.30 -5.30 21.61
CA ASN A 521 0.58 -3.93 21.97
C ASN A 521 1.01 -3.85 23.43
N TYR A 522 2.16 -3.23 23.69
CA TYR A 522 2.78 -3.26 25.00
C TYR A 522 2.39 -2.05 25.84
N LYS A 523 1.93 -2.26 27.07
CA LYS A 523 1.70 -1.15 28.00
C LYS A 523 3.01 -0.80 28.71
N LEU A 524 3.59 0.34 28.37
CA LEU A 524 4.83 0.85 28.93
C LEU A 524 4.65 1.12 30.44
N THR A 525 5.62 0.70 31.26
CA THR A 525 5.57 0.90 32.73
C THR A 525 5.96 2.31 33.15
N GLN A 526 6.65 3.03 32.26
CA GLN A 526 7.12 4.40 32.44
C GLN A 526 6.77 5.26 31.21
N PRO A 527 6.62 6.59 31.36
CA PRO A 527 6.48 7.48 30.22
C PRO A 527 7.74 7.40 29.37
N LEU A 528 7.58 6.92 28.13
CA LEU A 528 8.65 6.87 27.14
C LEU A 528 8.15 7.55 25.86
N ASN A 529 8.74 8.70 25.55
CA ASN A 529 8.31 9.56 24.46
C ASN A 529 8.70 9.00 23.09
N LEU A 530 8.01 9.49 22.05
CA LEU A 530 8.24 9.13 20.64
C LEU A 530 9.67 9.43 20.14
N ASP A 531 10.42 10.26 20.88
CA ASP A 531 11.76 10.74 20.57
C ASP A 531 12.80 10.46 21.68
N ASP A 532 12.49 9.56 22.64
CA ASP A 532 13.44 9.16 23.68
C ASP A 532 14.59 8.31 23.09
N LEU A 533 15.78 8.92 23.03
CA LEU A 533 16.99 8.29 22.49
C LEU A 533 17.45 7.06 23.32
N ASN A 534 17.03 6.93 24.58
CA ASN A 534 17.35 5.79 25.44
C ASN A 534 16.32 4.65 25.33
N PHE A 535 15.27 4.83 24.53
CA PHE A 535 14.18 3.87 24.40
C PHE A 535 14.67 2.45 24.10
N PRO A 536 15.55 2.18 23.11
CA PRO A 536 15.97 0.81 22.79
C PRO A 536 16.56 0.07 23.99
N SER A 537 17.49 0.71 24.70
CA SER A 537 18.13 0.14 25.89
C SER A 537 17.16 -0.12 27.05
N THR A 538 16.16 0.76 27.21
CA THR A 538 15.14 0.61 28.26
C THR A 538 14.19 -0.52 27.90
N PHE A 539 13.78 -0.58 26.63
CA PHE A 539 12.89 -1.61 26.12
C PHE A 539 13.54 -2.99 26.14
N ASP A 540 14.81 -3.15 25.78
CA ASP A 540 15.52 -4.44 25.85
C ASP A 540 15.47 -5.03 27.27
N ARG A 541 15.71 -4.20 28.29
CA ARG A 541 15.64 -4.63 29.70
C ARG A 541 14.23 -5.03 30.14
N GLU A 542 13.19 -4.38 29.59
CA GLU A 542 11.81 -4.78 29.84
C GLU A 542 11.44 -6.04 29.05
N TRP A 543 11.91 -6.17 27.82
CA TRP A 543 11.65 -7.27 26.90
C TRP A 543 12.15 -8.61 27.45
N ASP A 544 13.37 -8.67 27.98
CA ASP A 544 13.91 -9.89 28.57
C ASP A 544 13.03 -10.41 29.72
N LYS A 545 12.51 -9.51 30.55
CA LYS A 545 11.59 -9.87 31.65
C LYS A 545 10.26 -10.42 31.13
N LEU A 546 9.77 -9.89 30.01
CA LEU A 546 8.51 -10.29 29.39
C LEU A 546 8.63 -11.64 28.69
N ARG A 547 9.71 -11.84 27.92
CA ARG A 547 10.01 -13.09 27.22
C ARG A 547 10.17 -14.25 28.21
N ASP A 548 10.96 -14.04 29.26
CA ASP A 548 11.39 -15.12 30.15
C ASP A 548 10.38 -15.44 31.26
N GLY A 549 9.42 -14.54 31.50
CA GLY A 549 8.22 -14.70 32.34
C GLY A 549 8.44 -15.44 33.67
N LEU A 550 8.65 -14.72 34.78
CA LEU A 550 8.35 -15.19 36.13
C LEU A 550 8.68 -16.68 36.40
N ARG A 551 9.97 -17.04 36.48
CA ARG A 551 10.37 -18.30 37.15
C ARG A 551 10.04 -18.32 38.65
N ASP A 552 9.57 -17.21 39.23
CA ASP A 552 9.52 -17.02 40.69
C ASP A 552 8.13 -16.83 41.35
N GLU A 553 7.00 -16.81 40.62
CA GLU A 553 5.67 -16.54 41.23
C GLU A 553 4.69 -17.73 41.34
N PHE A 554 5.19 -18.97 41.45
CA PHE A 554 4.38 -20.08 41.97
C PHE A 554 5.17 -20.88 43.02
N LYS A 555 5.35 -20.27 44.19
CA LYS A 555 5.75 -20.97 45.43
C LYS A 555 4.79 -20.77 46.60
N ASP A 556 3.67 -20.06 46.43
CA ASP A 556 2.65 -19.99 47.47
C ASP A 556 1.31 -20.55 47.00
N GLY A 557 0.82 -21.51 47.77
CA GLY A 557 -0.26 -22.42 47.44
C GLY A 557 -1.64 -21.88 47.78
N SER A 558 -2.04 -20.73 47.22
CA SER A 558 -3.43 -20.27 47.32
C SER A 558 -4.20 -20.52 46.03
N LYS A 559 -5.19 -21.40 46.15
CA LYS A 559 -6.17 -21.79 45.12
C LYS A 559 -7.05 -20.61 44.65
N ASP A 560 -7.55 -20.80 43.44
CA ASP A 560 -8.66 -20.14 42.73
C ASP A 560 -8.29 -19.03 41.74
N VAL A 561 -8.17 -19.44 40.48
CA VAL A 561 -8.35 -18.56 39.31
C VAL A 561 -9.58 -19.07 38.56
N SER A 562 -10.71 -18.40 38.78
CA SER A 562 -11.94 -18.55 38.00
C SER A 562 -11.68 -18.25 36.53
N THR A 563 -12.29 -19.06 35.64
CA THR A 563 -12.21 -19.06 34.18
C THR A 563 -12.76 -17.80 33.47
N ASP A 564 -13.03 -16.71 34.18
CA ASP A 564 -13.60 -15.47 33.62
C ASP A 564 -12.54 -14.45 33.14
N GLY A 565 -11.25 -14.77 33.30
CA GLY A 565 -10.12 -13.90 32.92
C GLY A 565 -9.82 -13.76 31.43
N LEU A 566 -10.54 -14.45 30.54
CA LEU A 566 -10.35 -14.36 29.08
C LEU A 566 -10.98 -13.11 28.43
N ARG A 567 -11.58 -12.21 29.22
CA ARG A 567 -12.32 -11.04 28.70
C ARG A 567 -11.64 -9.68 28.86
N TYR A 568 -10.61 -9.52 29.68
CA TYR A 568 -9.93 -8.23 29.86
C TYR A 568 -8.46 -8.42 30.26
N GLY A 569 -7.54 -8.01 29.39
CA GLY A 569 -6.11 -7.81 29.72
C GLY A 569 -5.33 -9.10 30.01
N LEU A 570 -4.64 -9.62 28.98
CA LEU A 570 -3.72 -10.74 29.13
C LEU A 570 -2.47 -10.31 29.93
N ARG A 571 -1.87 -11.25 30.67
CA ARG A 571 -0.83 -11.02 31.68
C ARG A 571 0.57 -11.19 31.10
N TYR A 572 1.23 -10.11 30.70
CA TYR A 572 2.69 -9.89 30.54
C TYR A 572 3.57 -11.03 29.97
N GLY A 573 3.74 -12.19 30.64
CA GLY A 573 4.48 -13.36 30.10
C GLY A 573 3.60 -14.34 29.29
N SER A 574 2.27 -14.27 29.42
CA SER A 574 1.34 -15.02 28.57
C SER A 574 1.26 -14.48 27.15
N ASP A 575 1.62 -13.21 26.94
CA ASP A 575 1.23 -12.46 25.74
C ASP A 575 2.16 -12.77 24.57
N TYR A 576 3.47 -12.91 24.84
CA TYR A 576 4.43 -13.36 23.84
C TYR A 576 4.22 -14.83 23.45
N LYS A 577 4.00 -15.73 24.43
CA LYS A 577 3.68 -17.13 24.15
C LYS A 577 2.35 -17.27 23.40
N ALA A 578 1.35 -16.45 23.73
CA ALA A 578 0.10 -16.38 22.99
C ALA A 578 0.30 -15.82 21.57
N LEU A 579 1.19 -14.86 21.38
CA LEU A 579 1.57 -14.33 20.07
C LEU A 579 2.23 -15.40 19.20
N VAL A 580 3.22 -16.12 19.73
CA VAL A 580 3.88 -17.23 19.04
C VAL A 580 2.89 -18.35 18.76
N TYR A 581 2.05 -18.72 19.73
CA TYR A 581 1.00 -19.73 19.52
C TYR A 581 0.00 -19.30 18.45
N PHE A 582 -0.47 -18.04 18.49
CA PHE A 582 -1.34 -17.49 17.46
C PHE A 582 -0.64 -17.55 16.10
N TYR A 583 0.62 -17.14 16.02
CA TYR A 583 1.41 -17.21 14.79
C TYR A 583 1.57 -18.64 14.28
N LYS A 584 1.78 -19.64 15.15
CA LYS A 584 1.76 -21.06 14.76
C LYS A 584 0.43 -21.47 14.16
N THR A 585 -0.68 -21.14 14.83
CA THR A 585 -2.02 -21.43 14.30
C THR A 585 -2.32 -20.65 13.01
N TYR A 586 -1.72 -19.47 12.86
CA TYR A 586 -1.78 -18.63 11.67
C TYR A 586 -1.09 -19.34 10.49
N ILE A 587 0.13 -19.85 10.68
CA ILE A 587 0.89 -20.59 9.65
C ILE A 587 0.29 -21.96 9.34
N GLU A 588 -0.14 -22.73 10.34
CA GLU A 588 -0.72 -24.06 10.13
C GLU A 588 -1.98 -24.00 9.26
N ASP A 589 -2.77 -22.94 9.42
CA ASP A 589 -3.91 -22.63 8.57
C ASP A 589 -3.51 -22.24 7.13
N SER A 590 -2.32 -21.65 6.94
CA SER A 590 -1.74 -21.32 5.62
C SER A 590 -1.24 -22.56 4.89
N LYS A 591 -0.55 -23.48 5.59
CA LYS A 591 0.02 -24.71 5.00
C LYS A 591 -1.04 -25.65 4.43
N LYS A 592 -2.16 -25.82 5.14
CA LYS A 592 -3.32 -26.62 4.66
C LYS A 592 -3.97 -26.05 3.39
N GLN A 593 -3.70 -24.79 3.05
CA GLN A 593 -4.27 -24.12 1.90
C GLN A 593 -3.39 -24.24 0.63
N ILE A 594 -2.11 -24.59 0.78
CA ILE A 594 -1.13 -24.67 -0.34
C ILE A 594 -1.01 -26.12 -0.88
N GLY A 595 -1.83 -27.07 -0.38
CA GLY A 595 -1.82 -28.45 -0.90
C GLY A 595 -0.49 -29.19 -0.69
N ILE A 596 0.31 -28.76 0.28
CA ILE A 596 1.51 -29.49 0.71
C ILE A 596 1.05 -30.44 1.84
N GLU A 597 0.57 -31.62 1.45
CA GLU A 597 0.45 -32.78 2.35
C GLU A 597 1.80 -33.43 2.62
#